data_AF-A0A2D3VSR5-F1
#
_entry.id   AF-A0A2D3VSR5-F1
#
_cell.length_a   1.000
_cell.length_b   1.000
_cell.length_c   1.000
_cell.angle_alpha   90.00
_cell.angle_beta   90.00
_cell.angle_gamma   90.00
#
_symmetry.space_group_name_H-M   'P 1'
#
loop_
_entity.id
_entity.type
_entity.pdbx_description
1 polymer ?
#
loop_
_entity_poly.entity_id
_entity_poly.type
_entity_poly.pdbx_seq_one_letter_code
_entity_poly.pdbx_strand_id
1 'polypeptide(L)'
;MANLPKEYVKMGQMMGLSRGVFLGKILFPYLLPSLVVGLRIGLAIGWRVLIAAEMVVGGSQGLGYTIIQSRWSLDFESAFISIGLICLVGLFFEKFVFTKVEEYIHKRLRI
;
A
#
# COMPACT_ATOMS: atom_id res chain seq x y z
N MET A 1 9.74 -2.06 -18.11
CA MET A 1 11.19 -2.32 -18.17
C MET A 1 11.94 -1.26 -17.36
N ALA A 2 11.68 -1.19 -16.05
CA ALA A 2 12.27 -0.18 -15.17
C ALA A 2 13.60 -0.70 -14.62
N ASN A 3 14.70 -0.12 -15.12
CA ASN A 3 15.98 0.06 -14.45
C ASN A 3 16.63 -1.16 -13.73
N LEU A 4 16.63 -2.33 -14.37
CA LEU A 4 17.57 -3.38 -13.99
C LEU A 4 18.90 -3.07 -14.69
N PRO A 5 20.00 -2.81 -13.97
CA PRO A 5 21.31 -2.63 -14.60
C PRO A 5 21.57 -3.84 -15.50
N LYS A 6 21.91 -3.59 -16.77
CA LYS A 6 22.19 -4.64 -17.77
C LYS A 6 23.25 -5.64 -17.27
N GLU A 7 24.04 -5.22 -16.29
CA GLU A 7 24.98 -6.00 -15.48
C GLU A 7 24.35 -7.26 -14.85
N TYR A 8 23.19 -7.16 -14.21
CA TYR A 8 22.55 -8.30 -13.52
C TYR A 8 22.00 -9.33 -14.51
N VAL A 9 21.50 -8.87 -15.66
CA VAL A 9 21.06 -9.75 -16.75
C VAL A 9 22.26 -10.46 -17.36
N LYS A 10 23.38 -9.76 -17.56
CA LYS A 10 24.64 -10.34 -18.03
C LYS A 10 25.24 -11.34 -17.03
N MET A 11 25.22 -11.03 -15.73
CA MET A 11 25.69 -11.96 -14.68
C MET A 11 24.84 -13.24 -14.61
N GLY A 12 23.52 -13.12 -14.73
CA GLY A 12 22.62 -14.29 -14.78
C GLY A 12 22.86 -15.18 -15.99
N GLN A 13 23.18 -14.59 -17.14
CA GLN A 13 23.55 -15.33 -18.35
C GLN A 13 24.95 -15.96 -18.24
N MET A 14 25.92 -15.28 -17.62
CA MET A 14 27.28 -15.80 -17.41
C MET A 14 27.32 -16.99 -16.42
N MET A 15 26.42 -17.05 -15.43
CA MET A 15 26.34 -18.17 -14.49
C MET A 15 25.57 -19.40 -15.04
N GLY A 16 25.04 -19.36 -16.26
CA GLY A 16 24.32 -20.50 -16.86
C GLY A 16 23.03 -20.90 -16.13
N LEU A 17 22.45 -19.99 -15.33
CA LEU A 17 21.24 -20.28 -14.56
C LEU A 17 20.02 -20.46 -15.47
N SER A 18 19.25 -21.53 -15.23
CA SER A 18 17.93 -21.72 -15.84
C SER A 18 17.01 -20.53 -15.51
N ARG A 19 16.19 -20.11 -16.48
CA ARG A 19 15.33 -18.90 -16.40
C ARG A 19 14.48 -18.84 -15.12
N GLY A 20 14.00 -19.98 -14.64
CA GLY A 20 13.21 -20.07 -13.40
C GLY A 20 14.02 -19.81 -12.12
N VAL A 21 15.28 -20.24 -12.07
CA VAL A 21 16.17 -20.01 -10.92
C VAL A 21 16.61 -18.55 -10.88
N PHE A 22 16.89 -17.95 -12.04
CA PHE A 22 17.21 -16.52 -12.14
C PHE A 22 16.05 -15.63 -11.64
N LEU A 23 14.82 -15.95 -12.05
CA LEU A 23 13.61 -15.25 -11.61
C LEU A 23 13.43 -15.31 -10.08
N GLY A 24 13.52 -16.50 -9.49
CA GLY A 24 13.24 -16.70 -8.06
C GLY A 24 14.36 -16.25 -7.11
N LYS A 25 15.64 -16.47 -7.47
CA LYS A 25 16.78 -16.26 -6.55
C LYS A 25 17.42 -14.88 -6.67
N ILE A 26 17.32 -14.22 -7.82
CA ILE A 26 18.02 -12.96 -8.10
C ILE A 26 17.01 -11.83 -8.34
N LEU A 27 16.07 -12.03 -9.26
CA LEU A 27 15.12 -10.98 -9.63
C LEU A 27 14.10 -10.71 -8.51
N PHE A 28 13.53 -11.76 -7.92
CA PHE A 28 12.53 -11.64 -6.86
C PHE A 28 13.03 -10.85 -5.63
N PRO A 29 14.16 -11.19 -4.98
CA PRO A 29 14.63 -10.41 -3.83
C PRO A 29 15.04 -8.98 -4.20
N TYR A 30 15.52 -8.75 -5.42
CA TYR A 30 15.89 -7.41 -5.89
C TYR A 30 14.67 -6.51 -6.14
N LEU A 31 13.56 -7.07 -6.63
CA LEU A 31 12.33 -6.33 -6.91
C LEU A 31 11.42 -6.20 -5.67
N LEU A 32 11.61 -7.01 -4.63
CA LEU A 32 10.79 -6.96 -3.42
C LEU A 32 10.65 -5.53 -2.83
N PRO A 33 11.73 -4.74 -2.66
CA PRO A 33 11.62 -3.37 -2.14
C PRO A 33 10.78 -2.46 -3.03
N SER A 34 10.90 -2.56 -4.36
CA SER A 34 10.14 -1.71 -5.29
C SER A 34 8.67 -2.10 -5.39
N LEU A 35 8.38 -3.40 -5.34
CA LEU A 35 7.00 -3.91 -5.28
C LEU A 35 6.28 -3.43 -4.02
N VAL A 36 6.98 -3.39 -2.90
CA VAL A 36 6.45 -2.87 -1.63
C VAL A 36 6.08 -1.40 -1.72
N VAL A 37 6.91 -0.58 -2.38
CA VAL A 37 6.59 0.83 -2.62
C VAL A 37 5.34 0.96 -3.49
N GLY A 38 5.23 0.17 -4.56
CA GLY A 38 4.04 0.14 -5.41
C GLY A 38 2.78 -0.28 -4.62
N LEU A 39 2.90 -1.29 -3.77
CA LEU A 39 1.80 -1.79 -2.96
C LEU A 39 1.35 -0.76 -1.91
N ARG A 40 2.28 -0.02 -1.31
CA ARG A 40 1.98 1.11 -0.41
C ARG A 40 1.16 2.19 -1.10
N ILE A 41 1.60 2.62 -2.28
CA ILE A 41 0.90 3.64 -3.05
C ILE A 41 -0.49 3.14 -3.44
N GLY A 42 -0.59 1.89 -3.88
CA GLY A 42 -1.86 1.24 -4.22
C GLY A 42 -2.83 1.21 -3.03
N LEU A 43 -2.36 0.82 -1.84
CA LEU A 43 -3.17 0.82 -0.63
C LEU A 43 -3.59 2.23 -0.20
N ALA A 44 -2.70 3.21 -0.29
CA ALA A 44 -3.02 4.60 0.06
C ALA A 44 -4.11 5.20 -0.84
N ILE A 45 -4.06 4.88 -2.14
CA ILE A 45 -5.11 5.28 -3.10
C ILE A 45 -6.39 4.49 -2.86
N GLY A 46 -6.27 3.16 -2.71
CA GLY A 46 -7.41 2.26 -2.51
C GLY A 46 -8.23 2.61 -1.27
N TRP A 47 -7.58 2.95 -0.17
CA TRP A 47 -8.26 3.41 1.06
C TRP A 47 -9.10 4.67 0.83
N ARG A 48 -8.56 5.66 0.10
CA ARG A 48 -9.30 6.90 -0.22
C ARG A 48 -10.49 6.62 -1.12
N VAL A 49 -10.32 5.72 -2.10
CA VAL A 49 -11.40 5.30 -3.00
C VAL A 49 -12.49 4.54 -2.24
N LEU A 50 -12.12 3.68 -1.29
CA LEU A 50 -13.06 2.99 -0.41
C LEU A 50 -13.95 3.98 0.36
N ILE A 51 -13.34 4.99 0.98
CA ILE A 51 -14.07 6.04 1.69
C ILE A 51 -15.01 6.78 0.74
N ALA A 52 -14.53 7.19 -0.43
CA ALA A 52 -15.35 7.85 -1.43
C ALA A 52 -16.54 6.97 -1.88
N ALA A 53 -16.33 5.65 -1.99
CA ALA A 53 -17.40 4.70 -2.28
C ALA A 53 -18.43 4.63 -1.16
N GLU A 54 -18.02 4.62 0.12
CA GLU A 54 -18.94 4.71 1.27
C GLU A 54 -19.76 5.99 1.27
N MET A 55 -19.20 7.11 0.80
CA MET A 55 -19.93 8.39 0.71
C MET A 55 -21.08 8.35 -0.31
N VAL A 56 -20.94 7.56 -1.39
CA VAL A 56 -21.89 7.55 -2.52
C VAL A 56 -22.86 6.36 -2.44
N VAL A 57 -22.37 5.18 -2.06
CA VAL A 57 -23.10 3.91 -2.12
C VAL A 57 -23.42 3.37 -0.72
N GLY A 58 -22.81 3.91 0.33
CA GLY A 58 -23.01 3.45 1.71
C GLY A 58 -24.47 3.64 2.13
N GLY A 59 -25.23 2.54 2.11
CA GLY A 59 -26.63 2.48 2.54
C GLY A 59 -26.75 2.69 4.04
N SER A 60 -26.67 3.95 4.46
CA SER A 60 -26.92 4.40 5.84
C SER A 60 -25.83 4.07 6.86
N GLN A 61 -24.73 3.42 6.47
CA GLN A 61 -23.65 3.02 7.37
C GLN A 61 -22.28 3.26 6.72
N GLY A 62 -21.31 3.71 7.52
CA GLY A 62 -19.94 4.01 7.09
C GLY A 62 -19.44 5.37 7.57
N LEU A 63 -18.12 5.53 7.65
CA LEU A 63 -17.49 6.79 8.08
C LEU A 63 -17.64 7.84 6.98
N GLY A 64 -17.50 7.44 5.71
CA GLY A 64 -17.78 8.31 4.57
C GLY A 64 -19.24 8.75 4.54
N TYR A 65 -20.18 7.83 4.80
CA TYR A 65 -21.60 8.15 4.87
C TYR A 65 -21.91 9.15 6.00
N THR A 66 -21.32 8.97 7.17
CA THR A 66 -21.54 9.89 8.31
C THR A 66 -21.13 11.33 7.96
N ILE A 67 -20.01 11.52 7.23
CA ILE A 67 -19.60 12.85 6.76
C ILE A 67 -20.64 13.50 5.86
N ILE A 68 -21.18 12.74 4.89
CA ILE A 68 -22.17 13.30 3.97
C ILE A 68 -23.49 13.58 4.69
N GLN A 69 -23.91 12.72 5.61
CA GLN A 69 -25.10 12.91 6.43
C GLN A 69 -24.96 14.13 7.35
N SER A 70 -23.84 14.26 8.06
CA SER A 70 -23.55 15.44 8.90
C SER A 70 -23.55 16.73 8.09
N ARG A 71 -23.14 16.69 6.82
CA ARG A 71 -23.23 17.83 5.91
C ARG A 71 -24.68 18.20 5.57
N TRP A 72 -25.56 17.22 5.38
CA TRP A 72 -27.00 17.46 5.17
C TRP A 72 -27.71 17.98 6.43
N SER A 73 -27.33 17.47 7.60
CA SER A 73 -27.89 17.86 8.90
C SER A 73 -27.25 19.11 9.51
N LEU A 74 -26.24 19.70 8.87
CA LEU A 74 -25.42 20.82 9.37
C LEU A 74 -24.78 20.54 10.76
N ASP A 75 -24.57 19.27 11.08
CA ASP A 75 -23.96 18.83 12.34
C ASP A 75 -22.44 18.80 12.21
N PHE A 76 -21.81 19.95 12.47
CA PHE A 76 -20.36 20.08 12.32
C PHE A 76 -19.59 19.24 13.35
N GLU A 77 -20.15 19.00 14.53
CA GLU A 77 -19.51 18.21 15.58
C GLU A 77 -19.24 16.78 15.09
N SER A 78 -20.27 16.09 14.59
CA SER A 78 -20.13 14.74 14.06
C SER A 78 -19.24 14.68 12.82
N ALA A 79 -19.25 15.73 11.98
CA ALA A 79 -18.38 15.81 10.80
C ALA A 79 -16.89 15.84 11.20
N PHE A 80 -16.52 16.65 12.19
CA PHE A 80 -15.14 16.74 12.67
C PHE A 80 -14.67 15.44 13.34
N ILE A 81 -15.52 14.81 14.15
CA ILE A 81 -15.21 13.51 14.77
C ILE A 81 -14.96 12.45 13.69
N SER A 82 -15.79 12.41 12.65
CA SER A 82 -15.67 11.46 11.55
C SER A 82 -14.36 11.65 10.77
N ILE A 83 -14.00 12.90 10.45
CA ILE A 83 -12.73 13.22 9.78
C ILE A 83 -11.54 12.82 10.66
N GLY A 84 -11.59 13.12 11.97
CA GLY A 84 -10.57 12.72 12.93
C GLY A 84 -10.38 11.20 12.97
N LEU A 85 -11.48 10.44 12.97
CA LEU A 85 -11.45 8.98 12.96
C LEU A 85 -10.82 8.43 11.66
N ILE A 86 -11.17 8.99 10.50
CA ILE A 86 -10.58 8.61 9.21
C ILE A 86 -9.08 8.88 9.19
N CYS A 87 -8.64 10.05 9.70
CA CYS A 87 -7.22 10.36 9.83
C CYS A 87 -6.51 9.34 10.73
N LEU A 88 -7.10 8.99 11.88
CA LEU A 88 -6.51 8.04 12.81
C LEU A 88 -6.38 6.65 12.19
N VAL A 89 -7.44 6.15 11.53
CA VAL A 89 -7.42 4.86 10.85
C VAL A 89 -6.46 4.85 9.67
N GLY A 90 -6.42 5.93 8.88
CA GLY A 90 -5.47 6.08 7.77
C GLY A 90 -4.02 6.04 8.25
N LEU A 91 -3.70 6.77 9.32
CA LEU A 91 -2.37 6.75 9.95
C LEU A 91 -2.04 5.38 10.54
N PHE A 92 -3.02 4.71 11.13
CA PHE A 92 -2.85 3.35 11.65
C PHE A 92 -2.52 2.37 10.52
N PHE A 93 -3.25 2.42 9.41
CA PHE A 93 -2.99 1.60 8.23
C PHE A 93 -1.60 1.88 7.64
N GLU A 94 -1.24 3.15 7.49
CA GLU A 94 0.06 3.53 6.93
C GLU A 94 1.21 3.05 7.81
N LYS A 95 1.13 3.26 9.13
CA LYS A 95 2.14 2.77 10.08
C LYS A 95 2.18 1.24 10.13
N PHE A 96 1.03 0.56 10.20
CA PHE A 96 0.97 -0.89 10.30
C PHE A 96 1.58 -1.56 9.06
N VAL A 97 1.22 -1.09 7.86
CA VAL A 97 1.74 -1.63 6.60
C VAL A 97 3.23 -1.32 6.47
N PHE A 98 3.68 -0.12 6.81
CA PHE A 98 5.09 0.24 6.68
C PHE A 98 5.98 -0.53 7.65
N THR A 99 5.62 -0.58 8.95
CA THR A 99 6.40 -1.27 9.98
C THR A 99 6.47 -2.77 9.71
N LYS A 100 5.35 -3.41 9.34
CA LYS A 100 5.34 -4.84 9.04
C LYS A 100 6.16 -5.19 7.82
N VAL A 101 6.12 -4.34 6.80
CA VAL A 101 6.83 -4.61 5.55
C VAL A 101 8.33 -4.31 5.70
N GLU A 102 8.71 -3.25 6.40
CA GLU A 102 10.11 -2.99 6.74
C GLU A 102 10.72 -4.11 7.58
N GLU A 103 10.03 -4.56 8.64
CA GLU A 103 10.48 -5.71 9.43
C GLU A 103 10.66 -6.95 8.57
N TYR A 104 9.74 -7.20 7.63
CA TYR A 104 9.81 -8.39 6.78
C TYR A 104 10.97 -8.33 5.79
N ILE A 105 11.27 -7.15 5.25
CA ILE A 105 12.43 -6.94 4.37
C ILE A 105 13.73 -7.05 5.18
N HIS A 106 13.83 -6.39 6.34
CA HIS A 106 15.02 -6.45 7.19
C HIS A 106 15.36 -7.88 7.62
N LYS A 107 14.34 -8.65 8.03
CA LYS A 107 14.52 -10.01 8.52
C LYS A 107 14.90 -11.00 7.43
N ARG A 108 14.54 -10.73 6.16
CA ARG A 108 14.79 -11.63 5.03
C ARG A 108 16.06 -11.31 4.24
N LEU A 109 16.57 -10.07 4.33
CA LEU A 109 17.73 -9.61 3.56
C LEU A 109 19.03 -9.45 4.35
N ARG A 110 19.04 -9.68 5.68
CA ARG A 110 20.24 -9.75 6.56
C ARG A 110 21.47 -9.04 5.98
N ILE A 111 21.38 -7.71 5.93
CA ILE A 111 22.54 -6.81 5.89
C ILE A 111 22.66 -6.24 7.28
#